data_AF-A0A0G4FHE0-F1
#
_entry.id   AF-A0A0G4FHE0-F1
#
_cell.length_a   1.000
_cell.length_b   1.000
_cell.length_c   1.000
_cell.angle_alpha   90.00
_cell.angle_beta   90.00
_cell.angle_gamma   90.00
#
_symmetry.space_group_name_H-M   'P 1'
#
loop_
_entity.id
_entity.type
_entity.pdbx_description
1 polymer ?
#
loop_
_entity_poly.entity_id
_entity_poly.type
_entity_poly.pdbx_seq_one_letter_code
_entity_poly.pdbx_strand_id
1 'polypeptide(L)'
;MDSSHDAPAPSRGGRGDVSDDSLRDVIDQIQSIACEMAAPVRRARELIQRNQHNDTQVCASAAGRRLLGLLTNLTDAHSALSNELTQTPANHNKRRMDVDGGAAQWRAGDAVGPKETDSNKQHSNEVPAEDGGAKKRRRVDISHTADAAGGHSGGGSVGAGGAAADSQQQQGGATSLSADMTAPNQQQQQQHPVWYVLAHRGSDFLLRDVLRLRKTCKWARQLFGAPQLRQRLSHELSTQAGLRRTANGQQLLTFDDQQMGEGDLLAALCVTEAGGWSEMSEAVELAGQCGNCQLPVSLTASDLHQYPNKTAYLAAPRVLAQLKMVGPHIDFGDNTTFELFRYGNALRAIKDQGGFAINTNQTLPAHHPIQQHRQQHDPPVRSNISYDPPEGWVSLAARVSSSVSSFVKSIVIGHFWGTHQLNSTSQGINRHADNSRLITLLPTQSPHTPVEGCTSTTASRRSTDGMTYRHLVLTDAGHPFFAWITVMYRPNFNTVMVEVYTTEPAVSGGGGAFKGRFPETTRLARVVLGPVISAMIFDQ
;
A
#
# COMPACT_ATOMS: atom_id res chain seq x y z
N MET A 1 38.13 -63.73 -2.48
CA MET A 1 38.75 -62.44 -2.87
C MET A 1 37.71 -61.48 -3.41
N ASP A 2 36.99 -60.68 -2.60
CA ASP A 2 36.53 -60.82 -1.20
C ASP A 2 35.66 -59.58 -0.88
N SER A 3 35.13 -59.50 0.35
CA SER A 3 34.60 -58.27 0.95
C SER A 3 33.30 -57.71 0.36
N SER A 4 32.19 -58.44 0.54
CA SER A 4 30.87 -57.81 0.69
C SER A 4 30.71 -57.28 2.12
N HIS A 5 30.42 -55.98 2.27
CA HIS A 5 30.11 -55.37 3.58
C HIS A 5 28.62 -54.99 3.65
N ASP A 6 27.94 -55.44 4.72
CA ASP A 6 26.56 -55.08 5.02
C ASP A 6 26.41 -53.60 5.41
N ALA A 7 25.28 -53.00 5.03
CA ALA A 7 24.88 -51.66 5.43
C ALA A 7 23.74 -51.72 6.49
N PRO A 8 23.86 -51.05 7.64
CA PRO A 8 22.83 -51.11 8.69
C PRO A 8 21.62 -50.22 8.38
N ALA A 9 20.44 -50.66 8.82
CA ALA A 9 19.18 -49.93 8.68
C ALA A 9 19.10 -48.69 9.61
N PRO A 10 18.34 -47.64 9.25
CA PRO A 10 18.23 -46.42 10.05
C PRO A 10 17.48 -46.66 11.37
N SER A 11 18.03 -46.15 12.48
CA SER A 11 17.42 -46.29 13.81
C SER A 11 16.22 -45.38 14.01
N ARG A 12 15.30 -45.82 14.89
CA ARG A 12 13.99 -45.19 15.14
C ARG A 12 14.14 -44.02 16.11
N GLY A 13 13.56 -42.87 15.77
CA GLY A 13 13.78 -41.61 16.51
C GLY A 13 13.41 -41.68 18.00
N GLY A 14 14.34 -41.28 18.86
CA GLY A 14 14.11 -41.15 20.30
C GLY A 14 13.27 -39.92 20.64
N ARG A 15 12.46 -40.01 21.70
CA ARG A 15 11.90 -38.81 22.36
C ARG A 15 13.05 -38.04 23.00
N GLY A 16 13.17 -36.76 22.69
CA GLY A 16 14.08 -35.86 23.40
C GLY A 16 13.52 -35.58 24.79
N ASP A 17 14.13 -36.18 25.81
CA ASP A 17 13.91 -35.79 27.20
C ASP A 17 14.56 -34.42 27.43
N VAL A 18 13.91 -33.54 28.18
CA VAL A 18 14.42 -32.18 28.43
C VAL A 18 15.32 -32.22 29.66
N SER A 19 16.64 -32.23 29.47
CA SER A 19 17.57 -32.27 30.60
C SER A 19 17.52 -30.98 31.42
N ASP A 20 17.79 -31.08 32.72
CA ASP A 20 17.81 -29.95 33.67
C ASP A 20 18.77 -28.82 33.24
N ASP A 21 19.78 -29.13 32.43
CA ASP A 21 20.70 -28.13 31.85
C ASP A 21 19.94 -27.09 31.03
N SER A 22 18.90 -27.51 30.28
CA SER A 22 18.04 -26.61 29.51
C SER A 22 17.18 -25.70 30.39
N LEU A 23 16.99 -26.03 31.68
CA LEU A 23 16.32 -25.15 32.64
C LEU A 23 17.32 -24.17 33.28
N ARG A 24 18.55 -24.61 33.55
CA ARG A 24 19.64 -23.73 34.01
C ARG A 24 19.98 -22.65 32.99
N ASP A 25 20.18 -23.04 31.72
CA ASP A 25 20.45 -22.09 30.63
C ASP A 25 19.39 -20.99 30.53
N VAL A 26 18.11 -21.33 30.74
CA VAL A 26 17.00 -20.37 30.74
C VAL A 26 17.02 -19.48 31.97
N ILE A 27 17.29 -20.01 33.16
CA ILE A 27 17.42 -19.24 34.41
C ILE A 27 18.59 -18.24 34.32
N ASP A 28 19.76 -18.70 33.86
CA ASP A 28 20.96 -17.87 33.73
C ASP A 28 20.78 -16.80 32.63
N GLN A 29 20.07 -17.12 31.54
CA GLN A 29 19.68 -16.14 30.53
C GLN A 29 18.71 -15.08 31.07
N ILE A 30 17.74 -15.46 31.91
CA ILE A 30 16.84 -14.51 32.59
C ILE A 30 17.61 -13.60 33.55
N GLN A 31 18.53 -14.15 34.36
CA GLN A 31 19.39 -13.37 35.24
C GLN A 31 20.30 -12.40 34.46
N SER A 32 20.87 -12.85 33.34
CA SER A 32 21.69 -12.02 32.46
C SER A 32 20.92 -10.82 31.90
N ILE A 33 19.71 -11.04 31.37
CA ILE A 33 18.84 -9.97 30.86
C ILE A 33 18.44 -8.99 31.97
N ALA A 34 18.11 -9.49 33.17
CA ALA A 34 17.81 -8.64 34.32
C ALA A 34 19.02 -7.76 34.74
N CYS A 35 20.24 -8.31 34.68
CA CYS A 35 21.47 -7.57 34.93
C CYS A 35 21.76 -6.52 33.84
N GLU A 36 21.56 -6.83 32.55
CA GLU A 36 21.67 -5.85 31.46
C GLU A 36 20.68 -4.69 31.65
N MET A 37 19.44 -4.97 32.04
CA MET A 37 18.41 -3.94 32.28
C MET A 37 18.69 -3.07 33.52
N ALA A 38 19.40 -3.58 34.51
CA ALA A 38 19.72 -2.84 35.73
C ALA A 38 20.65 -1.63 35.49
N ALA A 39 21.59 -1.72 34.53
CA ALA A 39 22.55 -0.65 34.28
C ALA A 39 21.93 0.62 33.66
N PRO A 40 21.08 0.55 32.61
CA PRO A 40 20.29 1.69 32.14
C PRO A 40 19.38 2.29 33.21
N VAL A 41 18.77 1.47 34.07
CA VAL A 41 17.90 1.95 35.16
C VAL A 41 18.68 2.72 36.22
N ARG A 42 19.90 2.29 36.59
CA ARG A 42 20.80 3.07 37.46
C ARG A 42 21.18 4.40 36.82
N ARG A 43 21.62 4.39 35.55
CA ARG A 43 21.96 5.62 34.81
C ARG A 43 20.77 6.57 34.66
N ALA A 44 19.55 6.06 34.50
CA ALA A 44 18.33 6.86 34.49
C ALA A 44 18.03 7.48 35.87
N ARG A 45 18.20 6.72 36.97
CA ARG A 45 18.08 7.25 38.35
C ARG A 45 19.09 8.37 38.60
N GLU A 46 20.35 8.20 38.21
CA GLU A 46 21.40 9.24 38.33
C GLU A 46 21.04 10.51 37.56
N LEU A 47 20.53 10.39 36.33
CA LEU A 47 20.09 11.53 35.52
C LEU A 47 18.88 12.25 36.15
N ILE A 48 17.92 11.51 36.71
CA ILE A 48 16.79 12.09 37.44
C ILE A 48 17.27 12.83 38.69
N GLN A 49 18.18 12.25 39.48
CA GLN A 49 18.74 12.89 40.68
C GLN A 49 19.56 14.14 40.35
N ARG A 50 20.36 14.14 39.27
CA ARG A 50 21.06 15.35 38.81
C ARG A 50 20.09 16.45 38.35
N ASN A 51 18.99 16.09 37.71
CA ASN A 51 18.02 17.04 37.19
C ASN A 51 17.05 17.59 38.27
N GLN A 52 16.96 16.96 39.44
CA GLN A 52 16.18 17.47 40.58
C GLN A 52 16.70 18.77 41.22
N HIS A 53 17.79 19.36 40.69
CA HIS A 53 18.28 20.70 41.06
C HIS A 53 18.00 21.78 40.00
N ASN A 54 17.30 21.46 38.90
CA ASN A 54 16.91 22.42 37.86
C ASN A 54 15.38 22.44 37.68
N ASP A 55 14.74 23.59 37.87
CA ASP A 55 13.27 23.77 37.79
C ASP A 55 12.72 23.68 36.35
N THR A 56 12.79 22.50 35.75
CA THR A 56 12.24 22.18 34.42
C THR A 56 11.32 20.96 34.49
N GLN A 57 10.26 21.09 35.30
CA GLN A 57 9.31 20.04 35.69
C GLN A 57 8.60 19.33 34.51
N VAL A 58 8.58 19.93 33.32
CA VAL A 58 7.77 19.49 32.17
C VAL A 58 8.27 18.18 31.53
N CYS A 59 9.59 18.01 31.36
CA CYS A 59 10.15 16.89 30.57
C CYS A 59 10.16 15.54 31.31
N ALA A 60 10.07 15.53 32.63
CA ALA A 60 10.15 14.29 33.43
C ALA A 60 8.94 13.35 33.22
N SER A 61 7.76 13.91 32.93
CA SER A 61 6.49 13.15 32.98
C SER A 61 6.34 12.07 31.91
N ALA A 62 6.95 12.23 30.73
CA ALA A 62 6.85 11.26 29.63
C ALA A 62 7.80 10.06 29.83
N ALA A 63 9.04 10.34 30.21
CA ALA A 63 10.02 9.29 30.56
C ALA A 63 9.59 8.54 31.83
N GLY A 64 9.10 9.26 32.85
CA GLY A 64 8.59 8.68 34.09
C GLY A 64 7.42 7.71 33.86
N ARG A 65 6.43 8.07 33.04
CA ARG A 65 5.30 7.17 32.70
C ARG A 65 5.75 5.93 31.93
N ARG A 66 6.72 6.04 31.03
CA ARG A 66 7.29 4.88 30.31
C ARG A 66 8.10 3.97 31.24
N LEU A 67 8.89 4.53 32.16
CA LEU A 67 9.63 3.77 33.18
C LEU A 67 8.70 3.08 34.18
N LEU A 68 7.64 3.74 34.62
CA LEU A 68 6.64 3.16 35.51
C LEU A 68 5.93 1.97 34.84
N GLY A 69 5.50 2.12 33.58
CA GLY A 69 4.90 1.02 32.82
C GLY A 69 5.85 -0.15 32.54
N LEU A 70 7.17 0.07 32.49
CA LEU A 70 8.17 -1.00 32.44
C LEU A 70 8.36 -1.68 33.79
N LEU A 71 8.33 -0.92 34.90
CA LEU A 71 8.43 -1.47 36.26
C LEU A 71 7.24 -2.35 36.61
N THR A 72 6.00 -1.90 36.35
CA THR A 72 4.78 -2.70 36.56
C THR A 72 4.86 -4.04 35.81
N ASN A 73 5.13 -4.00 34.50
CA ASN A 73 5.30 -5.21 33.68
C ASN A 73 6.34 -6.20 34.26
N LEU A 74 7.42 -5.70 34.88
CA LEU A 74 8.50 -6.52 35.43
C LEU A 74 8.13 -7.08 36.82
N THR A 75 7.36 -6.33 37.62
CA THR A 75 6.73 -6.81 38.87
C THR A 75 5.67 -7.89 38.60
N ASP A 76 4.86 -7.73 37.55
CA ASP A 76 3.84 -8.71 37.16
C ASP A 76 4.48 -10.02 36.70
N ALA A 77 5.53 -9.93 35.87
CA ALA A 77 6.31 -11.09 35.44
C ALA A 77 6.99 -11.83 36.61
N HIS A 78 7.55 -11.09 37.57
CA HIS A 78 8.13 -11.65 38.79
C HIS A 78 7.06 -12.36 39.66
N SER A 79 5.90 -11.73 39.83
CA SER A 79 4.78 -12.29 40.60
C SER A 79 4.24 -13.58 39.96
N ALA A 80 4.10 -13.61 38.64
CA ALA A 80 3.72 -14.82 37.90
C ALA A 80 4.74 -15.96 38.08
N LEU A 81 6.03 -15.67 37.92
CA LEU A 81 7.10 -16.67 38.12
C LEU A 81 7.15 -17.20 39.56
N SER A 82 6.96 -16.33 40.56
CA SER A 82 6.89 -16.69 41.97
C SER A 82 5.69 -17.61 42.28
N ASN A 83 4.54 -17.36 41.65
CA ASN A 83 3.34 -18.19 41.81
C ASN A 83 3.52 -19.59 41.20
N GLU A 84 4.13 -19.72 40.02
CA GLU A 84 4.45 -21.02 39.41
C GLU A 84 5.45 -21.83 40.27
N LEU A 85 6.50 -21.16 40.77
CA LEU A 85 7.49 -21.79 41.66
C LEU A 85 6.89 -22.27 42.99
N THR A 86 5.87 -21.58 43.51
CA THR A 86 5.15 -22.02 44.73
C THR A 86 4.08 -23.08 44.47
N GLN A 87 3.60 -23.24 43.24
CA GLN A 87 2.63 -24.26 42.85
C GLN A 87 3.29 -25.58 42.38
N THR A 88 4.58 -25.56 42.05
CA THR A 88 5.34 -26.75 41.65
C THR A 88 5.55 -27.71 42.85
N PRO A 89 4.92 -28.90 42.90
CA PRO A 89 4.97 -29.73 44.10
C PRO A 89 6.32 -30.44 44.27
N ALA A 90 7.02 -30.19 45.38
CA ALA A 90 8.29 -30.82 45.71
C ALA A 90 8.12 -32.30 46.15
N ASN A 91 7.72 -33.19 45.23
CA ASN A 91 7.33 -34.56 45.55
C ASN A 91 7.92 -35.63 44.59
N HIS A 92 9.25 -35.69 44.53
CA HIS A 92 10.01 -36.78 43.90
C HIS A 92 10.98 -37.41 44.89
N ASN A 93 10.47 -38.28 45.78
CA ASN A 93 11.34 -39.22 46.52
C ASN A 93 10.61 -40.43 47.14
N LYS A 94 9.98 -41.29 46.31
CA LYS A 94 9.83 -42.74 46.61
C LYS A 94 9.25 -43.57 45.46
N ARG A 95 10.09 -44.34 44.77
CA ARG A 95 9.96 -45.80 44.56
C ARG A 95 11.21 -46.35 43.87
N ARG A 96 11.66 -47.53 44.30
CA ARG A 96 12.82 -48.25 43.79
C ARG A 96 12.52 -49.74 44.01
N MET A 97 12.76 -50.58 42.99
CA MET A 97 12.75 -52.06 43.08
C MET A 97 11.35 -52.68 43.39
N ASP A 98 11.01 -53.91 42.97
CA ASP A 98 11.73 -54.96 42.22
C ASP A 98 10.75 -55.94 41.51
N VAL A 99 11.28 -57.01 40.91
CA VAL A 99 10.67 -58.35 40.61
C VAL A 99 10.21 -58.66 39.17
N ASP A 100 10.60 -59.87 38.74
CA ASP A 100 10.37 -60.56 37.45
C ASP A 100 8.93 -61.06 37.16
N GLY A 101 8.71 -61.55 35.93
CA GLY A 101 8.04 -62.85 35.74
C GLY A 101 6.91 -62.98 34.70
N GLY A 102 6.97 -64.04 33.86
CA GLY A 102 5.88 -64.52 32.97
C GLY A 102 5.80 -63.79 31.61
N ALA A 103 5.83 -64.39 30.41
CA ALA A 103 5.66 -65.76 29.87
C ALA A 103 4.21 -66.19 29.50
N ALA A 104 4.05 -66.64 28.24
CA ALA A 104 2.80 -67.07 27.56
C ALA A 104 1.76 -65.94 27.36
N GLN A 105 0.77 -65.97 26.45
CA GLN A 105 0.31 -66.93 25.41
C GLN A 105 -0.51 -66.10 24.37
N TRP A 106 -0.48 -66.30 23.04
CA TRP A 106 -1.16 -67.37 22.27
C TRP A 106 -0.79 -67.36 20.76
N ARG A 107 -1.21 -68.44 20.07
CA ARG A 107 -1.13 -68.78 18.63
C ARG A 107 -1.65 -67.66 17.70
N ALA A 108 -1.13 -67.41 16.49
CA ALA A 108 -0.70 -68.24 15.34
C ALA A 108 -1.83 -68.59 14.35
N GLY A 109 -1.55 -68.45 13.05
CA GLY A 109 -2.51 -68.62 11.94
C GLY A 109 -1.85 -68.51 10.56
N ASP A 110 -1.56 -69.67 9.97
CA ASP A 110 -1.13 -69.92 8.58
C ASP A 110 -2.27 -69.63 7.57
N ALA A 111 -2.09 -69.42 6.25
CA ALA A 111 -0.93 -69.13 5.38
C ALA A 111 -1.48 -68.71 3.98
N VAL A 112 -0.81 -69.09 2.87
CA VAL A 112 -1.27 -69.05 1.45
C VAL A 112 -1.10 -67.70 0.69
N GLY A 113 -0.20 -67.71 -0.30
CA GLY A 113 -0.21 -66.82 -1.49
C GLY A 113 -0.80 -67.55 -2.72
N PRO A 114 -0.58 -67.15 -4.00
CA PRO A 114 0.60 -66.41 -4.48
C PRO A 114 0.34 -65.36 -5.61
N LYS A 115 1.46 -64.78 -6.12
CA LYS A 115 1.76 -64.38 -7.52
C LYS A 115 0.84 -63.48 -8.38
N GLU A 116 1.52 -62.61 -9.14
CA GLU A 116 1.19 -62.11 -10.49
C GLU A 116 -0.04 -61.16 -10.61
N THR A 117 -0.10 -60.20 -11.55
CA THR A 117 0.80 -59.87 -12.68
C THR A 117 0.88 -58.35 -12.92
N ASP A 118 1.90 -57.92 -13.66
CA ASP A 118 2.01 -56.57 -14.23
C ASP A 118 1.05 -56.39 -15.43
N SER A 119 0.26 -55.30 -15.46
CA SER A 119 -0.37 -54.68 -16.65
C SER A 119 -1.42 -53.63 -16.26
N ASN A 120 -1.30 -52.39 -16.76
CA ASN A 120 -1.84 -52.08 -18.09
C ASN A 120 -1.36 -50.71 -18.63
N LYS A 121 -1.53 -50.48 -19.94
CA LYS A 121 -1.22 -49.25 -20.66
C LYS A 121 -2.48 -48.45 -20.99
N GLN A 122 -2.27 -47.15 -21.29
CA GLN A 122 -3.06 -46.29 -22.18
C GLN A 122 -4.57 -46.13 -21.91
N HIS A 123 -5.02 -44.88 -21.84
CA HIS A 123 -6.05 -44.38 -22.76
C HIS A 123 -5.92 -42.86 -22.91
N SER A 124 -5.52 -42.42 -24.10
CA SER A 124 -5.55 -41.02 -24.54
C SER A 124 -6.62 -40.90 -25.62
N ASN A 125 -7.64 -40.07 -25.38
CA ASN A 125 -8.68 -39.79 -26.37
C ASN A 125 -8.39 -38.45 -27.06
N GLU A 126 -8.42 -38.46 -28.39
CA GLU A 126 -8.43 -37.26 -29.25
C GLU A 126 -9.89 -36.84 -29.56
N VAL A 127 -10.05 -36.08 -30.65
CA VAL A 127 -11.32 -35.75 -31.37
C VAL A 127 -12.13 -34.56 -30.80
N PRO A 128 -12.46 -33.54 -31.62
CA PRO A 128 -11.82 -33.07 -32.85
C PRO A 128 -11.61 -31.54 -32.88
N ALA A 129 -11.14 -31.02 -34.02
CA ALA A 129 -11.29 -29.61 -34.39
C ALA A 129 -12.56 -29.39 -35.23
N GLU A 130 -13.22 -28.23 -35.08
CA GLU A 130 -14.12 -27.65 -36.08
C GLU A 130 -13.68 -26.21 -36.42
N ASP A 131 -14.06 -25.76 -37.62
CA ASP A 131 -13.65 -24.51 -38.25
C ASP A 131 -14.86 -23.59 -38.51
N GLY A 132 -14.60 -22.29 -38.72
CA GLY A 132 -15.57 -21.32 -39.24
C GLY A 132 -16.06 -20.29 -38.22
N GLY A 133 -15.84 -18.99 -38.49
CA GLY A 133 -16.30 -17.94 -37.57
C GLY A 133 -16.06 -16.47 -37.95
N ALA A 134 -15.78 -16.13 -39.21
CA ALA A 134 -15.38 -14.78 -39.62
C ALA A 134 -16.48 -13.70 -39.41
N LYS A 135 -16.50 -13.04 -38.25
CA LYS A 135 -17.47 -11.97 -37.90
C LYS A 135 -17.03 -10.60 -38.41
N LYS A 136 -17.59 -10.19 -39.55
CA LYS A 136 -17.53 -8.79 -40.06
C LYS A 136 -18.05 -7.80 -39.00
N ARG A 137 -17.22 -6.86 -38.55
CA ARG A 137 -17.69 -5.63 -37.90
C ARG A 137 -18.10 -4.62 -38.96
N ARG A 138 -19.38 -4.25 -39.03
CA ARG A 138 -19.84 -3.11 -39.83
C ARG A 138 -19.35 -1.80 -39.19
N ARG A 139 -18.83 -0.88 -40.00
CA ARG A 139 -18.88 0.56 -39.64
C ARG A 139 -20.34 1.02 -39.72
N VAL A 140 -20.68 2.00 -38.90
CA VAL A 140 -21.90 2.80 -39.02
C VAL A 140 -21.45 4.26 -39.01
N ASP A 141 -21.30 4.82 -40.21
CA ASP A 141 -21.13 6.26 -40.40
C ASP A 141 -22.51 6.92 -40.28
N ILE A 142 -22.63 7.97 -39.47
CA ILE A 142 -23.80 8.87 -39.47
C ILE A 142 -23.28 10.30 -39.48
N SER A 143 -23.47 10.97 -40.61
CA SER A 143 -23.30 12.41 -40.79
C SER A 143 -24.66 13.09 -40.91
N HIS A 144 -24.66 14.43 -41.07
CA HIS A 144 -25.82 15.32 -41.26
C HIS A 144 -26.66 15.65 -40.03
N THR A 145 -27.37 16.79 -39.98
CA THR A 145 -26.98 18.22 -40.13
C THR A 145 -28.26 19.06 -40.00
N ALA A 146 -28.21 20.11 -39.18
CA ALA A 146 -28.96 21.37 -39.32
C ALA A 146 -30.50 21.43 -39.09
N ASP A 147 -30.89 22.59 -38.54
CA ASP A 147 -32.10 23.40 -38.76
C ASP A 147 -33.50 23.05 -38.20
N ALA A 148 -33.75 23.66 -37.02
CA ALA A 148 -34.63 24.84 -36.85
C ALA A 148 -36.12 24.71 -36.42
N ALA A 149 -36.53 25.72 -35.63
CA ALA A 149 -37.86 26.06 -35.10
C ALA A 149 -38.53 25.03 -34.14
N GLY A 150 -39.29 25.42 -33.11
CA GLY A 150 -39.59 26.74 -32.53
C GLY A 150 -40.81 26.65 -31.58
N GLY A 151 -40.89 27.44 -30.50
CA GLY A 151 -42.05 27.38 -29.58
C GLY A 151 -41.94 28.21 -28.30
N HIS A 152 -42.95 29.04 -28.02
CA HIS A 152 -42.96 30.11 -27.01
C HIS A 152 -43.50 29.73 -25.60
N SER A 153 -42.94 30.40 -24.59
CA SER A 153 -43.63 31.06 -23.44
C SER A 153 -44.31 30.27 -22.29
N GLY A 154 -44.14 30.82 -21.08
CA GLY A 154 -44.95 30.56 -19.86
C GLY A 154 -44.15 29.97 -18.69
N GLY A 155 -44.30 30.42 -17.43
CA GLY A 155 -45.02 31.59 -16.92
C GLY A 155 -45.41 31.52 -15.43
N GLY A 156 -44.56 32.05 -14.54
CA GLY A 156 -44.86 32.26 -13.10
C GLY A 156 -44.85 31.00 -12.19
N SER A 157 -45.19 31.06 -10.90
CA SER A 157 -45.06 32.14 -9.89
C SER A 157 -45.64 31.74 -8.50
N VAL A 158 -44.80 31.64 -7.46
CA VAL A 158 -45.10 31.86 -6.01
C VAL A 158 -46.09 30.92 -5.26
N GLY A 159 -45.73 30.56 -4.02
CA GLY A 159 -46.56 29.87 -3.00
C GLY A 159 -45.73 28.85 -2.20
N ALA A 160 -45.30 28.99 -0.93
CA ALA A 160 -45.63 29.81 0.25
C ALA A 160 -46.60 29.15 1.27
N GLY A 161 -46.11 28.97 2.52
CA GLY A 161 -46.80 28.34 3.68
C GLY A 161 -46.31 26.90 3.98
N GLY A 162 -46.17 26.44 5.23
CA GLY A 162 -46.31 27.12 6.53
C GLY A 162 -46.03 26.21 7.76
N ALA A 163 -45.93 26.83 8.94
CA ALA A 163 -45.80 26.30 10.33
C ALA A 163 -46.71 25.11 10.72
N ALA A 164 -46.58 24.36 11.84
CA ALA A 164 -45.59 24.11 12.93
C ALA A 164 -46.02 22.77 13.62
N ALA A 165 -45.66 22.28 14.82
CA ALA A 165 -44.91 22.67 16.05
C ALA A 165 -44.41 21.34 16.71
N ASP A 166 -43.53 21.15 17.71
CA ASP A 166 -42.96 21.83 18.91
C ASP A 166 -43.41 21.19 20.26
N SER A 167 -42.44 21.01 21.18
CA SER A 167 -42.53 20.78 22.65
C SER A 167 -42.94 19.42 23.29
N GLN A 168 -42.07 18.94 24.22
CA GLN A 168 -42.34 18.38 25.58
C GLN A 168 -43.01 16.96 25.75
N GLN A 169 -42.82 16.16 26.83
CA GLN A 169 -41.86 16.10 27.98
C GLN A 169 -42.03 14.77 28.80
N GLN A 170 -40.99 14.30 29.53
CA GLN A 170 -41.08 13.38 30.73
C GLN A 170 -41.64 11.93 30.56
N GLN A 171 -41.57 10.96 31.51
CA GLN A 171 -40.58 10.57 32.56
C GLN A 171 -40.85 9.13 33.10
N GLY A 172 -39.83 8.40 33.58
CA GLY A 172 -39.89 7.53 34.78
C GLY A 172 -40.32 6.04 34.69
N GLY A 173 -39.70 5.20 35.56
CA GLY A 173 -40.16 3.84 35.97
C GLY A 173 -39.84 2.68 35.00
N ALA A 174 -39.08 1.60 35.24
CA ALA A 174 -38.40 0.94 36.38
C ALA A 174 -39.01 -0.41 36.84
N THR A 175 -38.14 -1.39 37.16
CA THR A 175 -38.37 -2.76 37.70
C THR A 175 -39.03 -3.82 36.78
N SER A 176 -38.76 -5.13 36.89
CA SER A 176 -37.55 -5.89 37.32
C SER A 176 -37.71 -7.41 37.06
N LEU A 177 -36.59 -8.13 36.80
CA LEU A 177 -36.44 -9.62 36.84
C LEU A 177 -37.30 -10.42 35.82
N SER A 178 -37.04 -11.68 35.47
CA SER A 178 -36.01 -12.68 35.84
C SER A 178 -35.47 -13.35 34.56
N ALA A 179 -34.16 -13.43 34.33
CA ALA A 179 -33.29 -14.56 34.70
C ALA A 179 -33.71 -15.94 34.18
N ASP A 180 -32.92 -16.52 33.26
CA ASP A 180 -32.44 -17.90 33.36
C ASP A 180 -31.06 -18.03 32.66
N MET A 181 -30.30 -19.10 32.93
CA MET A 181 -28.93 -19.30 32.44
C MET A 181 -28.74 -20.62 31.69
N THR A 182 -28.00 -20.59 30.58
CA THR A 182 -27.29 -21.77 30.08
C THR A 182 -26.12 -21.35 29.19
N ALA A 183 -24.93 -21.91 29.42
CA ALA A 183 -23.72 -21.57 28.68
C ALA A 183 -22.92 -22.83 28.30
N PRO A 184 -22.47 -22.99 27.03
CA PRO A 184 -21.62 -24.10 26.62
C PRO A 184 -20.14 -23.80 26.89
N ASN A 185 -19.67 -24.36 28.00
CA ASN A 185 -18.30 -24.78 28.31
C ASN A 185 -17.24 -24.59 27.19
N GLN A 186 -16.34 -23.60 27.32
CA GLN A 186 -15.12 -23.50 26.52
C GLN A 186 -13.95 -24.21 27.21
N GLN A 187 -13.24 -25.07 26.48
CA GLN A 187 -12.02 -25.72 26.98
C GLN A 187 -10.88 -24.70 27.15
N GLN A 188 -10.50 -24.46 28.41
CA GLN A 188 -9.30 -23.68 28.71
C GLN A 188 -8.03 -24.45 28.34
N GLN A 189 -7.48 -24.17 27.15
CA GLN A 189 -6.03 -24.28 26.97
C GLN A 189 -5.36 -23.25 27.88
N GLN A 190 -4.32 -23.66 28.61
CA GLN A 190 -3.56 -22.78 29.50
C GLN A 190 -2.83 -21.71 28.67
N GLN A 191 -3.37 -20.49 28.65
CA GLN A 191 -2.70 -19.34 28.03
C GLN A 191 -1.78 -18.67 29.05
N HIS A 192 -0.48 -18.61 28.75
CA HIS A 192 0.51 -17.95 29.62
C HIS A 192 0.11 -16.50 29.97
N PRO A 193 0.36 -15.99 31.18
CA PRO A 193 0.04 -14.61 31.57
C PRO A 193 0.63 -13.54 30.63
N VAL A 194 1.78 -13.83 30.03
CA VAL A 194 2.46 -12.98 29.02
C VAL A 194 1.57 -12.76 27.78
N TRP A 195 0.71 -13.71 27.42
CA TRP A 195 -0.27 -13.56 26.34
C TRP A 195 -1.22 -12.38 26.60
N TYR A 196 -1.71 -12.23 27.84
CA TYR A 196 -2.65 -11.18 28.21
C TYR A 196 -2.05 -9.78 28.07
N VAL A 197 -0.80 -9.61 28.54
CA VAL A 197 -0.05 -8.34 28.48
C VAL A 197 0.24 -7.92 27.03
N LEU A 198 0.48 -8.88 26.14
CA LEU A 198 0.84 -8.62 24.74
C LEU A 198 -0.41 -8.49 23.85
N ALA A 199 -1.48 -9.23 24.11
CA ALA A 199 -2.77 -9.08 23.43
C ALA A 199 -3.44 -7.73 23.73
N HIS A 200 -3.37 -7.23 24.97
CA HIS A 200 -3.89 -5.90 25.33
C HIS A 200 -3.07 -4.71 24.76
N ARG A 201 -1.90 -4.96 24.15
CA ARG A 201 -1.06 -3.95 23.48
C ARG A 201 -0.71 -4.32 22.03
N GLY A 202 -1.64 -4.95 21.31
CA GLY A 202 -1.40 -5.57 20.00
C GLY A 202 -0.82 -4.67 18.89
N SER A 203 -0.88 -3.33 19.05
CA SER A 203 -0.29 -2.32 18.16
C SER A 203 1.18 -1.97 18.48
N ASP A 204 1.54 -1.88 19.76
CA ASP A 204 2.57 -0.92 20.22
C ASP A 204 4.03 -1.33 20.03
N PHE A 205 4.30 -2.59 19.70
CA PHE A 205 5.65 -3.07 19.38
C PHE A 205 6.05 -2.57 18.00
N LEU A 206 7.28 -2.08 17.81
CA LEU A 206 7.79 -1.81 16.46
C LEU A 206 8.12 -3.14 15.77
N LEU A 207 8.08 -3.23 14.44
CA LEU A 207 8.52 -4.44 13.72
C LEU A 207 9.98 -4.82 14.07
N ARG A 208 10.81 -3.83 14.41
CA ARG A 208 12.18 -4.07 14.92
C ARG A 208 12.17 -4.95 16.18
N ASP A 209 11.23 -4.72 17.08
CA ASP A 209 11.13 -5.44 18.35
C ASP A 209 10.46 -6.80 18.14
N VAL A 210 9.43 -6.89 17.30
CA VAL A 210 8.85 -8.15 16.82
C VAL A 210 9.93 -9.07 16.21
N LEU A 211 10.76 -8.53 15.30
CA LEU A 211 11.87 -9.27 14.69
C LEU A 211 12.97 -9.64 15.70
N ARG A 212 13.28 -8.77 16.68
CA ARG A 212 14.23 -9.08 17.75
C ARG A 212 13.72 -10.23 18.62
N LEU A 213 12.47 -10.15 19.09
CA LEU A 213 11.83 -11.17 19.92
C LEU A 213 11.70 -12.51 19.18
N ARG A 214 11.24 -12.51 17.92
CA ARG A 214 11.21 -13.72 17.07
C ARG A 214 12.60 -14.31 16.81
N LYS A 215 13.68 -13.52 16.87
CA LYS A 215 15.06 -14.02 16.78
C LYS A 215 15.55 -14.62 18.09
N THR A 216 15.33 -13.95 19.23
CA THR A 216 15.88 -14.37 20.54
C THR A 216 15.07 -15.48 21.22
N CYS A 217 13.74 -15.50 21.05
CA CYS A 217 12.85 -16.34 21.85
C CYS A 217 12.00 -17.25 20.94
N LYS A 218 12.14 -18.58 21.09
CA LYS A 218 11.34 -19.56 20.33
C LYS A 218 9.83 -19.37 20.54
N TRP A 219 9.40 -19.17 21.79
CA TRP A 219 7.98 -18.95 22.14
C TRP A 219 7.40 -17.69 21.49
N ALA A 220 8.20 -16.62 21.35
CA ALA A 220 7.75 -15.37 20.73
C ALA A 220 7.50 -15.49 19.21
N ARG A 221 7.96 -16.57 18.56
CA ARG A 221 7.55 -16.90 17.18
C ARG A 221 6.10 -17.32 17.10
N GLN A 222 5.63 -18.13 18.04
CA GLN A 222 4.23 -18.54 18.13
C GLN A 222 3.32 -17.37 18.55
N LEU A 223 3.83 -16.45 19.37
CA LEU A 223 3.10 -15.23 19.74
C LEU A 223 2.83 -14.31 18.54
N PHE A 224 3.85 -14.06 17.73
CA PHE A 224 3.74 -13.27 16.50
C PHE A 224 3.54 -14.17 15.28
N GLY A 225 2.57 -15.08 15.36
CA GLY A 225 2.21 -15.99 14.28
C GLY A 225 1.42 -15.30 13.16
N ALA A 226 1.13 -16.02 12.07
CA ALA A 226 0.42 -15.46 10.92
C ALA A 226 -0.89 -14.70 11.27
N PRO A 227 -1.80 -15.19 12.13
CA PRO A 227 -3.03 -14.47 12.48
C PRO A 227 -2.78 -13.10 13.14
N GLN A 228 -1.78 -13.01 14.03
CA GLN A 228 -1.42 -11.78 14.73
C GLN A 228 -0.73 -10.79 13.79
N LEU A 229 0.10 -11.29 12.88
CA LEU A 229 0.73 -10.47 11.84
C LEU A 229 -0.30 -9.90 10.86
N ARG A 230 -1.33 -10.67 10.49
CA ARG A 230 -2.47 -10.21 9.67
C ARG A 230 -3.28 -9.13 10.38
N GLN A 231 -3.70 -9.38 11.62
CA GLN A 231 -4.45 -8.40 12.42
C GLN A 231 -3.70 -7.07 12.55
N ARG A 232 -2.38 -7.12 12.79
CA ARG A 232 -1.50 -5.95 12.80
C ARG A 232 -1.42 -5.28 11.43
N LEU A 233 -1.27 -6.04 10.34
CA LEU A 233 -1.17 -5.51 8.98
C LEU A 233 -2.44 -4.76 8.57
N SER A 234 -3.62 -5.30 8.91
CA SER A 234 -4.90 -4.61 8.74
C SER A 234 -5.00 -3.31 9.54
N HIS A 235 -4.44 -3.28 10.76
CA HIS A 235 -4.36 -2.07 11.58
C HIS A 235 -3.45 -1.02 10.93
N GLU A 236 -2.21 -1.38 10.58
CA GLU A 236 -1.26 -0.47 9.91
C GLU A 236 -1.80 0.06 8.57
N LEU A 237 -2.41 -0.79 7.74
CA LEU A 237 -3.11 -0.35 6.51
C LEU A 237 -4.22 0.65 6.78
N SER A 238 -4.89 0.56 7.94
CA SER A 238 -5.97 1.48 8.30
C SER A 238 -5.46 2.82 8.85
N THR A 239 -4.30 2.85 9.50
CA THR A 239 -3.74 4.05 10.15
C THR A 239 -2.74 4.80 9.27
N GLN A 240 -2.08 4.13 8.32
CA GLN A 240 -0.97 4.71 7.56
C GLN A 240 -1.42 5.80 6.58
N ALA A 241 -0.72 6.94 6.63
CA ALA A 241 -1.01 8.10 5.78
C ALA A 241 -0.77 7.80 4.30
N GLY A 242 -1.74 8.15 3.46
CA GLY A 242 -1.72 7.91 2.01
C GLY A 242 -2.27 6.54 1.57
N LEU A 243 -2.47 5.55 2.45
CA LEU A 243 -3.04 4.25 2.04
C LEU A 243 -4.58 4.23 1.96
N ARG A 244 -5.21 5.41 2.06
CA ARG A 244 -6.65 5.63 1.85
C ARG A 244 -6.86 6.59 0.67
N ARG A 245 -7.90 6.35 -0.13
CA ARG A 245 -8.37 7.21 -1.22
C ARG A 245 -8.75 8.59 -0.72
N THR A 246 -8.44 9.62 -1.52
CA THR A 246 -8.73 11.02 -1.21
C THR A 246 -10.24 11.29 -1.16
N ALA A 247 -11.00 10.73 -2.11
CA ALA A 247 -12.42 11.05 -2.28
C ALA A 247 -13.36 10.48 -1.20
N ASN A 248 -13.03 9.30 -0.63
CA ASN A 248 -13.97 8.54 0.21
C ASN A 248 -13.33 7.77 1.39
N GLY A 249 -12.02 7.87 1.59
CA GLY A 249 -11.32 7.23 2.72
C GLY A 249 -11.26 5.69 2.69
N GLN A 250 -11.74 5.03 1.62
CA GLN A 250 -11.54 3.59 1.40
C GLN A 250 -10.05 3.26 1.25
N GLN A 251 -9.64 2.02 1.54
CA GLN A 251 -8.27 1.59 1.27
C GLN A 251 -7.95 1.69 -0.23
N LEU A 252 -6.71 2.12 -0.51
CA LEU A 252 -6.15 2.14 -1.87
C LEU A 252 -5.32 0.87 -2.14
N LEU A 253 -4.78 0.27 -1.09
CA LEU A 253 -3.90 -0.90 -1.14
C LEU A 253 -4.32 -1.92 -0.09
N THR A 254 -4.33 -3.19 -0.48
CA THR A 254 -4.51 -4.37 0.37
C THR A 254 -3.35 -5.34 0.12
N PHE A 255 -3.28 -6.39 0.94
CA PHE A 255 -2.39 -7.53 0.68
C PHE A 255 -3.24 -8.80 0.57
N ASP A 256 -2.82 -9.74 -0.26
CA ASP A 256 -3.37 -11.11 -0.27
C ASP A 256 -2.82 -11.89 0.94
N ASP A 257 -3.23 -11.44 2.13
CA ASP A 257 -2.65 -11.84 3.39
C ASP A 257 -2.95 -13.30 3.75
N GLN A 258 -4.02 -13.87 3.19
CA GLN A 258 -4.42 -15.26 3.39
C GLN A 258 -3.45 -16.26 2.75
N GLN A 259 -2.96 -15.95 1.54
CA GLN A 259 -1.95 -16.76 0.86
C GLN A 259 -0.51 -16.51 1.38
N MET A 260 -0.29 -15.40 2.09
CA MET A 260 1.00 -15.05 2.70
C MET A 260 1.34 -15.91 3.93
N GLY A 261 2.58 -16.39 3.97
CA GLY A 261 3.21 -16.98 5.15
C GLY A 261 3.79 -15.91 6.08
N GLU A 262 4.33 -16.33 7.24
CA GLU A 262 4.85 -15.39 8.25
C GLU A 262 6.01 -14.51 7.75
N GLY A 263 6.81 -15.00 6.80
CA GLY A 263 7.88 -14.21 6.17
C GLY A 263 7.32 -13.07 5.32
N ASP A 264 6.31 -13.38 4.51
CA ASP A 264 5.67 -12.44 3.59
C ASP A 264 4.86 -11.39 4.38
N LEU A 265 4.14 -11.81 5.43
CA LEU A 265 3.44 -10.90 6.34
C LEU A 265 4.40 -9.94 7.07
N LEU A 266 5.59 -10.40 7.47
CA LEU A 266 6.64 -9.53 8.02
C LEU A 266 7.24 -8.58 6.96
N ALA A 267 7.25 -8.98 5.69
CA ALA A 267 7.65 -8.11 4.57
C ALA A 267 6.57 -7.06 4.25
N ALA A 268 5.29 -7.43 4.22
CA ALA A 268 4.15 -6.53 4.06
C ALA A 268 4.09 -5.49 5.19
N LEU A 269 4.27 -5.92 6.44
CA LEU A 269 4.42 -5.02 7.59
C LEU A 269 5.64 -4.09 7.44
N CYS A 270 6.79 -4.62 6.98
CA CYS A 270 7.98 -3.81 6.74
C CYS A 270 7.76 -2.72 5.69
N VAL A 271 7.03 -3.04 4.63
CA VAL A 271 6.69 -2.16 3.51
C VAL A 271 5.64 -1.13 3.91
N THR A 272 4.69 -1.50 4.77
CA THR A 272 3.66 -0.61 5.32
C THR A 272 4.23 0.36 6.36
N GLU A 273 5.02 -0.14 7.34
CA GLU A 273 5.68 0.67 8.37
C GLU A 273 6.76 1.60 7.82
N ALA A 274 7.36 1.30 6.65
CA ALA A 274 8.26 2.23 5.96
C ALA A 274 7.55 3.51 5.50
N GLY A 275 6.21 3.46 5.36
CA GLY A 275 5.34 4.62 5.24
C GLY A 275 5.56 5.50 4.02
N GLY A 276 5.05 6.74 4.09
CA GLY A 276 5.17 7.74 3.03
C GLY A 276 4.63 7.24 1.69
N TRP A 277 3.39 6.77 1.68
CA TRP A 277 2.77 6.23 0.47
C TRP A 277 2.14 7.30 -0.43
N SER A 278 1.82 8.48 0.13
CA SER A 278 1.30 9.68 -0.53
C SER A 278 1.61 9.82 -2.03
N GLU A 279 2.89 9.89 -2.38
CA GLU A 279 3.36 10.19 -3.73
C GLU A 279 3.05 9.06 -4.73
N MET A 280 3.09 7.81 -4.27
CA MET A 280 2.71 6.65 -5.09
C MET A 280 1.19 6.44 -5.08
N SER A 281 0.53 6.74 -3.96
CA SER A 281 -0.92 6.65 -3.81
C SER A 281 -1.67 7.62 -4.71
N GLU A 282 -1.21 8.87 -4.85
CA GLU A 282 -1.75 9.79 -5.88
C GLU A 282 -1.68 9.17 -7.28
N ALA A 283 -0.58 8.49 -7.62
CA ALA A 283 -0.37 7.91 -8.93
C ALA A 283 -1.20 6.63 -9.16
N VAL A 284 -1.48 5.86 -8.11
CA VAL A 284 -2.37 4.69 -8.13
C VAL A 284 -3.85 5.10 -8.14
N GLU A 285 -4.26 6.11 -7.36
CA GLU A 285 -5.62 6.69 -7.39
C GLU A 285 -5.91 7.33 -8.76
N LEU A 286 -4.91 7.98 -9.38
CA LEU A 286 -4.97 8.47 -10.76
C LEU A 286 -5.08 7.33 -11.78
N ALA A 287 -4.26 6.28 -11.66
CA ALA A 287 -4.34 5.12 -12.56
C ALA A 287 -5.72 4.47 -12.52
N GLY A 288 -6.34 4.37 -11.33
CA GLY A 288 -7.72 3.89 -11.20
C GLY A 288 -8.77 4.81 -11.84
N GLN A 289 -8.64 6.13 -11.72
CA GLN A 289 -9.50 7.09 -12.43
C GLN A 289 -9.39 6.95 -13.96
N CYS A 290 -8.19 6.68 -14.47
CA CYS A 290 -7.94 6.42 -15.90
C CYS A 290 -8.35 5.01 -16.36
N GLY A 291 -8.93 4.17 -15.48
CA GLY A 291 -9.27 2.77 -15.80
C GLY A 291 -8.06 1.84 -15.93
N ASN A 292 -6.85 2.33 -15.65
CA ASN A 292 -5.57 1.62 -15.77
C ASN A 292 -5.14 0.90 -14.48
N CYS A 293 -5.98 0.81 -13.45
CA CYS A 293 -5.65 0.09 -12.21
C CYS A 293 -6.93 -0.34 -11.47
N GLN A 294 -6.99 -1.60 -11.03
CA GLN A 294 -8.08 -2.06 -10.17
C GLN A 294 -7.80 -1.65 -8.71
N LEU A 295 -8.74 -0.94 -8.08
CA LEU A 295 -8.59 -0.39 -6.74
C LEU A 295 -9.58 -1.03 -5.74
N PRO A 296 -9.15 -1.52 -4.57
CA PRO A 296 -7.77 -1.46 -4.04
C PRO A 296 -6.80 -2.39 -4.77
N VAL A 297 -5.53 -1.98 -4.84
CA VAL A 297 -4.43 -2.80 -5.35
C VAL A 297 -4.11 -3.89 -4.33
N SER A 298 -4.24 -5.16 -4.71
CA SER A 298 -3.98 -6.29 -3.82
C SER A 298 -2.57 -6.85 -4.04
N LEU A 299 -1.61 -6.41 -3.23
CA LEU A 299 -0.23 -6.87 -3.33
C LEU A 299 -0.07 -8.33 -2.86
N THR A 300 0.66 -9.11 -3.65
CA THR A 300 0.93 -10.53 -3.43
C THR A 300 2.30 -10.76 -2.79
N ALA A 301 2.59 -12.01 -2.38
CA ALA A 301 3.93 -12.39 -1.97
C ALA A 301 4.96 -12.20 -3.10
N SER A 302 4.57 -12.39 -4.36
CA SER A 302 5.44 -12.17 -5.53
C SER A 302 5.87 -10.70 -5.66
N ASP A 303 4.97 -9.76 -5.39
CA ASP A 303 5.27 -8.33 -5.41
C ASP A 303 6.29 -7.94 -4.34
N LEU A 304 6.13 -8.46 -3.13
CA LEU A 304 7.08 -8.27 -2.02
C LEU A 304 8.45 -8.87 -2.35
N HIS A 305 8.47 -10.07 -2.95
CA HIS A 305 9.70 -10.76 -3.37
C HIS A 305 10.45 -10.09 -4.52
N GLN A 306 9.90 -9.05 -5.14
CA GLN A 306 10.66 -8.17 -6.03
C GLN A 306 11.85 -7.47 -5.32
N TYR A 307 11.89 -7.49 -3.98
CA TYR A 307 13.06 -7.14 -3.17
C TYR A 307 13.56 -8.34 -2.35
N PRO A 308 14.83 -8.74 -2.46
CA PRO A 308 15.35 -9.94 -1.78
C PRO A 308 15.54 -9.78 -0.27
N ASN A 309 15.38 -8.57 0.29
CA ASN A 309 15.38 -8.27 1.72
C ASN A 309 15.07 -6.79 1.99
N LYS A 310 14.78 -6.46 3.26
CA LYS A 310 14.55 -5.10 3.78
C LYS A 310 15.68 -4.11 3.43
N THR A 311 16.94 -4.54 3.43
CA THR A 311 18.08 -3.64 3.12
C THR A 311 18.06 -3.23 1.65
N ALA A 312 17.76 -4.16 0.74
CA ALA A 312 17.62 -3.86 -0.69
C ALA A 312 16.42 -2.94 -0.98
N TYR A 313 15.32 -3.08 -0.24
CA TYR A 313 14.17 -2.18 -0.31
C TYR A 313 14.53 -0.76 0.15
N LEU A 314 15.12 -0.62 1.35
CA LEU A 314 15.50 0.67 1.94
C LEU A 314 16.69 1.36 1.24
N ALA A 315 17.47 0.63 0.44
CA ALA A 315 18.55 1.20 -0.38
C ALA A 315 18.07 1.83 -1.69
N ALA A 316 16.84 1.56 -2.12
CA ALA A 316 16.21 2.22 -3.27
C ALA A 316 15.47 3.50 -2.82
N PRO A 317 15.31 4.50 -3.71
CA PRO A 317 14.41 5.63 -3.44
C PRO A 317 12.99 5.11 -3.17
N ARG A 318 12.36 5.56 -2.08
CA ARG A 318 11.10 5.00 -1.55
C ARG A 318 10.02 4.86 -2.62
N VAL A 319 9.77 5.90 -3.41
CA VAL A 319 8.71 5.89 -4.44
C VAL A 319 9.07 4.98 -5.61
N LEU A 320 10.35 4.79 -5.92
CA LEU A 320 10.80 3.80 -6.90
C LEU A 320 10.61 2.36 -6.40
N ALA A 321 10.79 2.13 -5.09
CA ALA A 321 10.58 0.84 -4.47
C ALA A 321 9.08 0.48 -4.35
N GLN A 322 8.25 1.47 -3.99
CA GLN A 322 6.79 1.37 -4.03
C GLN A 322 6.30 1.10 -5.46
N LEU A 323 6.73 1.89 -6.45
CA LEU A 323 6.43 1.70 -7.87
C LEU A 323 6.82 0.30 -8.37
N LYS A 324 7.95 -0.25 -7.93
CA LYS A 324 8.34 -1.60 -8.36
C LYS A 324 7.29 -2.65 -7.95
N MET A 325 6.69 -2.52 -6.76
CA MET A 325 5.68 -3.46 -6.25
C MET A 325 4.28 -3.20 -6.82
N VAL A 326 3.84 -1.94 -6.94
CA VAL A 326 2.48 -1.62 -7.43
C VAL A 326 2.39 -1.43 -8.95
N GLY A 327 3.51 -1.20 -9.63
CA GLY A 327 3.56 -0.94 -11.08
C GLY A 327 3.00 -2.06 -11.96
N PRO A 328 3.26 -3.36 -11.68
CA PRO A 328 2.61 -4.46 -12.38
C PRO A 328 1.07 -4.48 -12.27
N HIS A 329 0.49 -3.78 -11.30
CA HIS A 329 -0.96 -3.63 -11.10
C HIS A 329 -1.52 -2.38 -11.83
N ILE A 330 -0.68 -1.59 -12.49
CA ILE A 330 -1.07 -0.54 -13.42
C ILE A 330 -1.03 -1.15 -14.83
N ASP A 331 -2.20 -1.52 -15.34
CA ASP A 331 -2.40 -2.16 -16.65
C ASP A 331 -2.81 -1.13 -17.71
N PHE A 332 -2.10 -1.14 -18.83
CA PHE A 332 -2.36 -0.29 -19.99
C PHE A 332 -3.14 -1.02 -21.11
N GLY A 333 -3.52 -2.27 -20.89
CA GLY A 333 -4.05 -3.14 -21.94
C GLY A 333 -2.93 -3.73 -22.80
N ASP A 334 -3.31 -4.51 -23.81
CA ASP A 334 -2.39 -5.19 -24.74
C ASP A 334 -1.24 -5.96 -24.02
N ASN A 335 -1.57 -6.56 -22.87
CA ASN A 335 -0.65 -7.26 -21.95
C ASN A 335 0.56 -6.40 -21.49
N THR A 336 0.38 -5.08 -21.38
CA THR A 336 1.45 -4.13 -21.06
C THR A 336 1.15 -3.40 -19.76
N THR A 337 1.95 -3.63 -18.72
CA THR A 337 1.80 -2.99 -17.40
C THR A 337 2.98 -2.05 -17.08
N PHE A 338 2.93 -1.32 -15.95
CA PHE A 338 4.06 -0.51 -15.48
C PHE A 338 5.12 -1.36 -14.77
N GLU A 339 5.65 -2.38 -15.42
CA GLU A 339 6.76 -3.17 -14.89
C GLU A 339 8.11 -2.41 -14.96
N LEU A 340 9.01 -2.68 -14.01
CA LEU A 340 10.36 -2.09 -13.91
C LEU A 340 11.47 -3.14 -14.10
N PHE A 341 12.01 -3.23 -15.32
CA PHE A 341 13.03 -4.20 -15.71
C PHE A 341 14.45 -3.71 -15.40
N ARG A 342 15.32 -4.58 -14.86
CA ARG A 342 16.70 -4.25 -14.53
C ARG A 342 17.68 -4.81 -15.56
N TYR A 343 18.21 -3.94 -16.42
CA TYR A 343 19.19 -4.31 -17.44
C TYR A 343 20.60 -3.87 -17.03
N GLY A 344 21.27 -4.72 -16.25
CA GLY A 344 22.58 -4.41 -15.65
C GLY A 344 22.50 -3.21 -14.71
N ASN A 345 23.22 -2.14 -15.05
CA ASN A 345 23.21 -0.88 -14.31
C ASN A 345 22.08 0.09 -14.75
N ALA A 346 21.35 -0.23 -15.83
CA ALA A 346 20.20 0.55 -16.28
C ALA A 346 18.89 -0.02 -15.70
N LEU A 347 17.92 0.88 -15.53
CA LEU A 347 16.53 0.53 -15.26
C LEU A 347 15.71 0.84 -16.52
N ARG A 348 14.73 0.01 -16.84
CA ARG A 348 13.76 0.21 -17.92
C ARG A 348 12.35 0.15 -17.34
N ALA A 349 11.37 0.73 -18.03
CA ALA A 349 9.96 0.71 -17.62
C ALA A 349 9.04 0.35 -18.79
N ILE A 350 7.92 -0.32 -18.52
CA ILE A 350 6.87 -0.72 -19.48
C ILE A 350 7.29 -1.80 -20.50
N LYS A 351 8.50 -1.71 -21.09
CA LYS A 351 9.08 -2.76 -21.94
C LYS A 351 10.56 -2.97 -21.61
N ASP A 352 11.05 -4.21 -21.64
CA ASP A 352 12.50 -4.50 -21.48
C ASP A 352 13.31 -4.22 -22.77
N GLN A 353 13.27 -2.97 -23.24
CA GLN A 353 13.86 -2.56 -24.51
C GLN A 353 14.75 -1.31 -24.36
N GLY A 354 15.70 -1.12 -25.29
CA GLY A 354 16.70 -0.05 -25.20
C GLY A 354 16.12 1.36 -25.12
N GLY A 355 15.07 1.66 -25.90
CA GLY A 355 14.38 2.96 -25.87
C GLY A 355 13.57 3.25 -24.60
N PHE A 356 13.38 2.23 -23.75
CA PHE A 356 12.58 2.29 -22.54
C PHE A 356 13.42 2.47 -21.27
N ALA A 357 14.70 2.82 -21.42
CA ALA A 357 15.59 3.12 -20.30
C ALA A 357 15.16 4.40 -19.57
N ILE A 358 15.17 4.33 -18.23
CA ILE A 358 14.92 5.46 -17.33
C ILE A 358 16.12 5.71 -16.42
N ASN A 359 16.38 6.98 -16.09
CA ASN A 359 17.50 7.38 -15.23
C ASN A 359 17.01 8.25 -14.07
N THR A 360 17.11 7.70 -12.86
CA THR A 360 16.75 8.32 -11.56
C THR A 360 17.94 8.96 -10.84
N ASN A 361 19.16 8.65 -11.28
CA ASN A 361 20.42 9.08 -10.66
C ASN A 361 21.09 10.26 -11.39
N GLN A 362 20.45 10.83 -12.40
CA GLN A 362 21.05 11.92 -13.18
C GLN A 362 21.31 13.16 -12.31
N THR A 363 22.55 13.65 -12.34
CA THR A 363 22.89 15.02 -11.94
C THR A 363 22.37 15.98 -13.00
N LEU A 364 21.36 16.77 -12.65
CA LEU A 364 20.90 17.88 -13.48
C LEU A 364 21.81 19.11 -13.25
N PRO A 365 21.94 20.04 -14.22
CA PRO A 365 22.72 21.26 -14.05
C PRO A 365 22.29 22.06 -12.81
N ALA A 366 23.23 22.76 -12.16
CA ALA A 366 23.01 23.44 -10.87
C ALA A 366 21.88 24.49 -10.87
N HIS A 367 21.51 25.02 -12.04
CA HIS A 367 20.42 25.99 -12.23
C HIS A 367 19.18 25.38 -12.91
N HIS A 368 19.05 24.04 -12.92
CA HIS A 368 17.87 23.38 -13.48
C HIS A 368 16.70 23.44 -12.46
N PRO A 369 15.50 23.96 -12.81
CA PRO A 369 14.43 24.16 -11.82
C PRO A 369 14.05 22.89 -11.04
N ILE A 370 13.94 21.74 -11.72
CA ILE A 370 13.67 20.44 -11.07
C ILE A 370 14.74 20.06 -10.02
N GLN A 371 16.01 20.46 -10.21
CA GLN A 371 17.09 20.13 -9.28
C GLN A 371 16.95 20.91 -7.95
N GLN A 372 16.33 22.09 -7.97
CA GLN A 372 16.07 22.90 -6.77
C GLN A 372 14.98 22.30 -5.86
N HIS A 373 14.19 21.37 -6.38
CA HIS A 373 13.08 20.71 -5.67
C HIS A 373 13.26 19.19 -5.53
N ARG A 374 14.44 18.67 -5.88
CA ARG A 374 14.76 17.23 -5.85
C ARG A 374 14.58 16.64 -4.45
N GLN A 375 13.65 15.70 -4.33
CA GLN A 375 13.52 14.85 -3.16
C GLN A 375 14.44 13.61 -3.29
N GLN A 376 14.97 13.10 -2.18
CA GLN A 376 15.84 11.91 -2.21
C GLN A 376 15.03 10.61 -2.35
N HIS A 377 13.83 10.57 -1.77
CA HIS A 377 12.95 9.41 -1.80
C HIS A 377 12.03 9.35 -3.04
N ASP A 378 11.81 10.50 -3.69
CA ASP A 378 11.08 10.65 -4.96
C ASP A 378 11.94 11.46 -5.98
N PRO A 379 13.05 10.90 -6.50
CA PRO A 379 14.02 11.65 -7.31
C PRO A 379 13.55 11.89 -8.75
N PRO A 380 14.06 12.97 -9.42
CA PRO A 380 13.80 13.25 -10.83
C PRO A 380 14.11 12.06 -11.75
N VAL A 381 13.27 11.86 -12.76
CA VAL A 381 13.41 10.75 -13.73
C VAL A 381 13.58 11.31 -15.13
N ARG A 382 14.69 10.98 -15.79
CA ARG A 382 14.80 11.14 -17.25
C ARG A 382 14.27 9.88 -17.95
N SER A 383 13.40 10.06 -18.93
CA SER A 383 12.83 9.00 -19.75
C SER A 383 12.58 9.49 -21.18
N ASN A 384 12.66 8.58 -22.15
CA ASN A 384 12.23 8.81 -23.54
C ASN A 384 10.80 8.29 -23.79
N ILE A 385 10.23 7.53 -22.85
CA ILE A 385 8.99 6.79 -23.05
C ILE A 385 7.81 7.76 -23.27
N SER A 386 7.02 7.48 -24.29
CA SER A 386 5.70 8.07 -24.52
C SER A 386 4.74 6.99 -24.98
N TYR A 387 3.45 7.22 -24.78
CA TYR A 387 2.43 6.62 -25.63
C TYR A 387 2.21 7.53 -26.85
N ASP A 388 1.79 6.94 -27.96
CA ASP A 388 1.41 7.57 -29.22
C ASP A 388 0.24 6.75 -29.82
N PRO A 389 -0.88 7.36 -30.29
CA PRO A 389 -2.07 6.58 -30.65
C PRO A 389 -1.88 5.56 -31.81
N PRO A 390 -1.21 5.87 -32.93
CA PRO A 390 -0.98 4.88 -33.99
C PRO A 390 0.20 3.91 -33.73
N GLU A 391 1.25 4.31 -33.00
CA GLU A 391 2.43 3.44 -32.76
C GLU A 391 2.43 2.75 -31.38
N GLY A 392 1.54 3.15 -30.47
CA GLY A 392 1.45 2.65 -29.10
C GLY A 392 2.61 3.14 -28.22
N TRP A 393 3.22 2.24 -27.47
CA TRP A 393 4.36 2.56 -26.60
C TRP A 393 5.66 2.73 -27.40
N VAL A 394 6.22 3.94 -27.38
CA VAL A 394 7.36 4.41 -28.21
C VAL A 394 8.42 5.21 -27.42
N SER A 395 9.60 5.42 -28.03
CA SER A 395 10.71 6.22 -27.48
C SER A 395 10.87 7.54 -28.25
N LEU A 396 10.38 8.64 -27.67
CA LEU A 396 10.43 9.99 -28.23
C LEU A 396 11.53 10.86 -27.57
N ALA A 397 11.48 12.17 -27.81
CA ALA A 397 12.44 13.13 -27.26
C ALA A 397 12.44 13.16 -25.71
N ALA A 398 13.62 12.91 -25.13
CA ALA A 398 13.84 12.77 -23.70
C ALA A 398 13.17 13.85 -22.84
N ARG A 399 12.31 13.45 -21.90
CA ARG A 399 11.72 14.30 -20.86
C ARG A 399 12.39 14.01 -19.52
N VAL A 400 12.52 15.05 -18.69
CA VAL A 400 12.91 14.95 -17.28
C VAL A 400 11.67 15.27 -16.45
N SER A 401 11.03 14.26 -15.87
CA SER A 401 9.96 14.43 -14.90
C SER A 401 10.53 14.92 -13.56
N SER A 402 9.76 15.70 -12.83
CA SER A 402 10.20 16.27 -11.54
C SER A 402 10.57 15.22 -10.50
N SER A 403 9.92 14.06 -10.57
CA SER A 403 10.08 12.95 -9.62
C SER A 403 9.63 11.61 -10.22
N VAL A 404 9.73 10.51 -9.47
CA VAL A 404 9.22 9.19 -9.88
C VAL A 404 7.70 9.20 -9.90
N SER A 405 7.04 9.74 -8.87
CA SER A 405 5.57 9.90 -8.88
C SER A 405 5.11 10.79 -10.05
N SER A 406 5.85 11.85 -10.35
CA SER A 406 5.59 12.73 -11.51
C SER A 406 5.71 11.96 -12.83
N PHE A 407 6.73 11.12 -12.98
CA PHE A 407 6.92 10.26 -14.15
C PHE A 407 5.76 9.28 -14.33
N VAL A 408 5.33 8.57 -13.28
CA VAL A 408 4.19 7.63 -13.36
C VAL A 408 2.92 8.37 -13.76
N LYS A 409 2.60 9.49 -13.10
CA LYS A 409 1.41 10.30 -13.39
C LYS A 409 1.41 10.81 -14.84
N SER A 410 2.55 11.23 -15.38
CA SER A 410 2.67 11.64 -16.79
C SER A 410 2.52 10.49 -17.79
N ILE A 411 2.96 9.28 -17.45
CA ILE A 411 2.76 8.08 -18.29
C ILE A 411 1.28 7.68 -18.31
N VAL A 412 0.61 7.66 -17.15
CA VAL A 412 -0.83 7.35 -17.04
C VAL A 412 -1.67 8.37 -17.83
N ILE A 413 -1.44 9.68 -17.63
CA ILE A 413 -2.16 10.73 -18.39
C ILE A 413 -1.87 10.63 -19.89
N GLY A 414 -0.62 10.34 -20.28
CA GLY A 414 -0.24 10.17 -21.70
C GLY A 414 -0.91 8.97 -22.37
N HIS A 415 -1.02 7.84 -21.65
CA HIS A 415 -1.74 6.66 -22.09
C HIS A 415 -3.24 6.93 -22.25
N PHE A 416 -3.86 7.48 -21.20
CA PHE A 416 -5.29 7.82 -21.21
C PHE A 416 -5.62 8.79 -22.36
N TRP A 417 -4.79 9.81 -22.57
CA TRP A 417 -4.92 10.76 -23.66
C TRP A 417 -4.84 10.13 -25.06
N GLY A 418 -4.03 9.09 -25.23
CA GLY A 418 -3.90 8.41 -26.53
C GLY A 418 -4.94 7.32 -26.79
N THR A 419 -5.67 6.86 -25.77
CA THR A 419 -6.62 5.74 -25.85
C THR A 419 -8.08 6.14 -25.71
N HIS A 420 -8.38 7.27 -25.07
CA HIS A 420 -9.74 7.71 -24.78
C HIS A 420 -10.18 8.88 -25.67
N GLN A 421 -11.47 8.93 -26.02
CA GLN A 421 -12.04 10.11 -26.66
C GLN A 421 -12.19 11.24 -25.62
N LEU A 422 -11.52 12.36 -25.86
CA LEU A 422 -11.53 13.53 -24.97
C LEU A 422 -12.25 14.71 -25.61
N ASN A 423 -12.91 15.51 -24.79
CA ASN A 423 -13.24 16.89 -25.12
C ASN A 423 -12.12 17.79 -24.62
N SER A 424 -11.78 18.85 -25.36
CA SER A 424 -10.78 19.83 -24.92
C SER A 424 -11.03 21.24 -25.45
N THR A 425 -10.42 22.20 -24.78
CA THR A 425 -10.24 23.59 -25.25
C THR A 425 -8.80 24.01 -24.97
N SER A 426 -8.21 24.86 -25.81
CA SER A 426 -6.84 25.34 -25.67
C SER A 426 -6.70 26.82 -26.04
N GLN A 427 -5.86 27.54 -25.32
CA GLN A 427 -5.59 28.96 -25.57
C GLN A 427 -4.13 29.33 -25.31
N GLY A 428 -3.56 30.11 -26.23
CA GLY A 428 -2.31 30.82 -26.01
C GLY A 428 -2.55 32.08 -25.17
N ILE A 429 -1.99 32.12 -23.96
CA ILE A 429 -2.18 33.21 -22.98
C ILE A 429 -0.83 33.88 -22.72
N ASN A 430 -0.82 35.22 -22.63
CA ASN A 430 0.40 35.94 -22.28
C ASN A 430 0.89 35.50 -20.88
N ARG A 431 2.15 35.11 -20.75
CA ARG A 431 2.75 34.58 -19.51
C ARG A 431 2.69 35.57 -18.33
N HIS A 432 2.43 36.84 -18.59
CA HIS A 432 2.28 37.92 -17.61
C HIS A 432 0.83 38.26 -17.27
N ALA A 433 -0.16 37.61 -17.92
CA ALA A 433 -1.57 37.75 -17.55
C ALA A 433 -1.83 37.28 -16.10
N ASP A 434 -2.85 37.87 -15.48
CA ASP A 434 -3.24 37.63 -14.07
C ASP A 434 -2.03 37.66 -13.11
N ASN A 435 -1.29 38.78 -13.12
CA ASN A 435 -0.08 38.97 -12.31
C ASN A 435 0.98 37.86 -12.50
N SER A 436 1.07 37.31 -13.71
CA SER A 436 1.91 36.17 -14.09
C SER A 436 1.56 34.82 -13.41
N ARG A 437 0.31 34.61 -12.94
CA ARG A 437 -0.13 33.37 -12.25
C ARG A 437 0.32 32.07 -12.93
N LEU A 438 0.28 32.00 -14.27
CA LEU A 438 0.73 30.84 -15.04
C LEU A 438 2.25 30.57 -14.93
N ILE A 439 3.09 31.62 -14.84
CA ILE A 439 4.53 31.47 -14.63
C ILE A 439 4.85 31.13 -13.17
N THR A 440 4.00 31.53 -12.23
CA THR A 440 4.12 31.12 -10.82
C THR A 440 3.87 29.60 -10.68
N LEU A 441 2.84 29.09 -11.37
CA LEU A 441 2.49 27.66 -11.39
C LEU A 441 3.53 26.75 -12.08
N LEU A 442 4.35 27.28 -12.99
CA LEU A 442 5.26 26.50 -13.85
C LEU A 442 6.71 26.42 -13.31
N PRO A 443 7.62 27.41 -13.54
CA PRO A 443 9.00 27.31 -13.05
C PRO A 443 9.25 27.62 -11.56
N THR A 444 8.38 28.38 -10.85
CA THR A 444 8.75 28.90 -9.50
C THR A 444 8.17 28.12 -8.33
N GLN A 445 6.99 27.52 -8.46
CA GLN A 445 6.44 26.64 -7.43
C GLN A 445 7.05 25.25 -7.54
N SER A 446 7.33 24.62 -6.38
CA SER A 446 7.76 23.23 -6.36
C SER A 446 6.72 22.32 -7.04
N PRO A 447 7.17 21.36 -7.86
CA PRO A 447 6.28 20.35 -8.45
C PRO A 447 5.68 19.41 -7.40
N HIS A 448 6.26 19.38 -6.19
CA HIS A 448 5.75 18.63 -5.03
C HIS A 448 4.81 19.45 -4.14
N THR A 449 4.58 20.74 -4.43
CA THR A 449 3.59 21.55 -3.72
C THR A 449 2.20 21.29 -4.32
N PRO A 450 1.19 20.88 -3.51
CA PRO A 450 -0.20 20.79 -3.96
C PRO A 450 -0.71 22.13 -4.48
N VAL A 451 -1.53 22.10 -5.54
CA VAL A 451 -2.17 23.29 -6.10
C VAL A 451 -3.63 23.30 -5.66
N GLU A 452 -4.11 24.45 -5.17
CA GLU A 452 -5.50 24.61 -4.74
C GLU A 452 -6.49 24.32 -5.88
N GLY A 453 -7.50 23.50 -5.61
CA GLY A 453 -8.43 23.01 -6.63
C GLY A 453 -7.88 21.86 -7.51
N CYS A 454 -6.73 21.28 -7.16
CA CYS A 454 -6.18 20.09 -7.81
C CYS A 454 -6.06 18.91 -6.85
N THR A 455 -6.34 17.71 -7.35
CA THR A 455 -6.28 16.44 -6.60
C THR A 455 -4.91 15.78 -6.70
N SER A 456 -4.21 15.99 -7.82
CA SER A 456 -2.80 15.68 -7.99
C SER A 456 -2.15 16.62 -9.01
N THR A 457 -0.83 16.79 -8.93
CA THR A 457 -0.05 17.45 -9.98
C THR A 457 1.19 16.66 -10.38
N THR A 458 1.69 16.90 -11.59
CA THR A 458 2.98 16.40 -12.09
C THR A 458 3.62 17.45 -12.99
N ALA A 459 4.95 17.55 -12.97
CA ALA A 459 5.71 18.38 -13.89
C ALA A 459 6.75 17.56 -14.67
N SER A 460 7.04 17.99 -15.89
CA SER A 460 8.18 17.48 -16.66
C SER A 460 8.76 18.56 -17.57
N ARG A 461 10.01 18.38 -17.96
CA ARG A 461 10.70 19.28 -18.90
C ARG A 461 11.32 18.49 -20.04
N ARG A 462 11.02 18.88 -21.28
CA ARG A 462 11.63 18.31 -22.48
C ARG A 462 13.09 18.74 -22.58
N SER A 463 14.00 17.80 -22.88
CA SER A 463 15.45 18.04 -22.84
C SER A 463 15.98 18.81 -24.05
N THR A 464 15.22 18.86 -25.16
CA THR A 464 15.68 19.36 -26.47
C THR A 464 15.44 20.86 -26.67
N ASP A 465 14.31 21.38 -26.20
CA ASP A 465 13.90 22.79 -26.32
C ASP A 465 13.65 23.45 -24.95
N GLY A 466 13.86 22.71 -23.86
CA GLY A 466 13.62 23.18 -22.50
C GLY A 466 12.15 23.42 -22.15
N MET A 467 11.20 22.94 -22.96
CA MET A 467 9.75 23.13 -22.78
C MET A 467 9.27 22.44 -21.51
N THR A 468 8.64 23.20 -20.62
CA THR A 468 8.07 22.71 -19.36
C THR A 468 6.58 22.41 -19.52
N TYR A 469 6.17 21.27 -18.99
CA TYR A 469 4.78 20.84 -18.80
C TYR A 469 4.48 20.81 -17.30
N ARG A 470 3.27 21.25 -16.91
CA ARG A 470 2.65 20.85 -15.65
C ARG A 470 1.23 20.37 -15.93
N HIS A 471 0.90 19.16 -15.48
CA HIS A 471 -0.47 18.67 -15.49
C HIS A 471 -1.07 18.85 -14.09
N LEU A 472 -2.30 19.35 -14.07
CA LEU A 472 -3.07 19.73 -12.88
C LEU A 472 -4.39 18.96 -12.93
N VAL A 473 -4.50 17.86 -12.17
CA VAL A 473 -5.69 16.99 -12.18
C VAL A 473 -6.78 17.66 -11.34
N LEU A 474 -7.97 17.81 -11.91
CA LEU A 474 -9.11 18.53 -11.32
C LEU A 474 -10.07 17.60 -10.56
N THR A 475 -10.13 16.34 -10.96
CA THR A 475 -11.09 15.33 -10.49
C THR A 475 -10.43 14.34 -9.52
N ASP A 476 -11.22 13.77 -8.62
CA ASP A 476 -10.83 12.63 -7.77
C ASP A 476 -11.67 11.39 -8.13
N ALA A 477 -11.44 10.28 -7.43
CA ALA A 477 -12.20 9.04 -7.61
C ALA A 477 -13.69 9.10 -7.16
N GLY A 478 -14.19 10.27 -6.72
CA GLY A 478 -15.60 10.55 -6.46
C GLY A 478 -16.31 11.24 -7.64
N HIS A 479 -15.57 11.76 -8.63
CA HIS A 479 -16.14 12.36 -9.82
C HIS A 479 -16.46 11.28 -10.87
N PRO A 480 -17.60 11.35 -11.60
CA PRO A 480 -17.99 10.36 -12.61
C PRO A 480 -17.28 10.57 -13.96
N PHE A 481 -16.32 11.48 -14.04
CA PHE A 481 -15.52 11.81 -15.21
C PHE A 481 -14.10 12.19 -14.77
N PHE A 482 -13.17 12.21 -15.72
CA PHE A 482 -11.78 12.59 -15.50
C PHE A 482 -11.47 13.91 -16.22
N ALA A 483 -10.89 14.88 -15.52
CA ALA A 483 -10.51 16.18 -16.09
C ALA A 483 -9.19 16.72 -15.53
N TRP A 484 -8.43 17.40 -16.38
CA TRP A 484 -7.15 18.01 -16.01
C TRP A 484 -6.83 19.22 -16.89
N ILE A 485 -5.91 20.05 -16.40
CA ILE A 485 -5.31 21.15 -17.15
C ILE A 485 -3.87 20.77 -17.48
N THR A 486 -3.48 20.91 -18.75
CA THR A 486 -2.09 20.88 -19.19
C THR A 486 -1.61 22.32 -19.40
N VAL A 487 -0.60 22.73 -18.64
CA VAL A 487 0.03 24.05 -18.76
C VAL A 487 1.41 23.88 -19.41
N MET A 488 1.66 24.58 -20.51
CA MET A 488 2.83 24.39 -21.37
C MET A 488 3.58 25.69 -21.63
N TYR A 489 4.88 25.71 -21.29
CA TYR A 489 5.73 26.89 -21.39
C TYR A 489 7.05 26.60 -22.10
N ARG A 490 7.42 27.48 -23.03
CA ARG A 490 8.73 27.51 -23.70
C ARG A 490 9.45 28.80 -23.31
N PRO A 491 10.70 28.75 -22.79
CA PRO A 491 11.40 29.94 -22.26
C PRO A 491 11.45 31.15 -23.21
N ASN A 492 11.57 30.90 -24.51
CA ASN A 492 11.76 31.93 -25.54
C ASN A 492 10.44 32.55 -26.03
N PHE A 493 9.30 32.21 -25.42
CA PHE A 493 7.97 32.68 -25.83
C PHE A 493 7.34 33.52 -24.70
N ASN A 494 6.64 34.60 -25.08
CA ASN A 494 5.80 35.38 -24.18
C ASN A 494 4.43 34.73 -23.92
N THR A 495 4.17 33.57 -24.53
CA THR A 495 2.89 32.85 -24.49
C THR A 495 3.06 31.51 -23.77
N VAL A 496 2.20 31.26 -22.78
CA VAL A 496 1.94 29.94 -22.20
C VAL A 496 0.75 29.35 -22.94
N MET A 497 0.83 28.10 -23.38
CA MET A 497 -0.35 27.36 -23.85
C MET A 497 -1.03 26.74 -22.64
N VAL A 498 -2.33 26.96 -22.49
CA VAL A 498 -3.17 26.30 -21.48
C VAL A 498 -4.20 25.46 -22.20
N GLU A 499 -4.29 24.18 -21.84
CA GLU A 499 -5.21 23.22 -22.43
C GLU A 499 -6.02 22.57 -21.31
N VAL A 500 -7.33 22.50 -21.47
CA VAL A 500 -8.25 21.87 -20.52
C VAL A 500 -8.86 20.65 -21.19
N TYR A 501 -8.73 19.48 -20.55
CA TYR A 501 -9.20 18.19 -21.04
C TYR A 501 -10.27 17.61 -20.13
N THR A 502 -11.27 16.93 -20.70
CA THR A 502 -12.32 16.26 -19.91
C THR A 502 -13.01 15.10 -20.64
N THR A 503 -13.45 14.12 -19.87
CA THR A 503 -14.45 13.10 -20.28
C THR A 503 -15.86 13.39 -19.77
N GLU A 504 -16.12 14.57 -19.20
CA GLU A 504 -17.46 15.02 -18.81
C GLU A 504 -18.45 14.87 -19.98
N PRO A 505 -19.62 14.21 -19.79
CA PRO A 505 -20.64 14.10 -20.82
C PRO A 505 -21.16 15.47 -21.24
N ALA A 506 -21.18 15.73 -22.55
CA ALA A 506 -21.60 17.03 -23.07
C ALA A 506 -23.10 17.30 -22.79
N VAL A 507 -23.40 18.41 -22.11
CA VAL A 507 -24.78 18.80 -21.78
C VAL A 507 -25.58 19.13 -23.05
N SER A 508 -26.66 18.39 -23.29
CA SER A 508 -27.61 18.63 -24.38
C SER A 508 -28.19 20.04 -24.32
N GLY A 509 -28.11 20.78 -25.43
CA GLY A 509 -28.58 22.17 -25.51
C GLY A 509 -27.61 23.21 -24.91
N GLY A 510 -26.47 22.80 -24.36
CA GLY A 510 -25.44 23.66 -23.74
C GLY A 510 -24.66 24.59 -24.68
N GLY A 511 -25.24 24.98 -25.83
CA GLY A 511 -24.59 25.81 -26.85
C GLY A 511 -23.37 25.14 -27.51
N GLY A 512 -22.62 25.94 -28.28
CA GLY A 512 -21.36 25.48 -28.89
C GLY A 512 -20.13 25.61 -27.97
N ALA A 513 -20.15 26.56 -27.04
CA ALA A 513 -19.00 26.92 -26.21
C ALA A 513 -18.69 25.86 -25.14
N PHE A 514 -17.39 25.64 -24.87
CA PHE A 514 -16.91 24.63 -23.92
C PHE A 514 -17.59 24.73 -22.54
N LYS A 515 -17.76 25.96 -22.02
CA LYS A 515 -18.39 26.22 -20.72
C LYS A 515 -19.84 25.76 -20.57
N GLY A 516 -20.60 25.74 -21.66
CA GLY A 516 -22.00 25.32 -21.64
C GLY A 516 -22.16 23.81 -21.85
N ARG A 517 -21.22 23.19 -22.57
CA ARG A 517 -21.16 21.74 -22.77
C ARG A 517 -20.55 20.99 -21.59
N PHE A 518 -19.57 21.57 -20.88
CA PHE A 518 -18.80 20.95 -19.81
C PHE A 518 -18.74 21.86 -18.55
N PRO A 519 -19.90 22.11 -17.90
CA PRO A 519 -20.00 23.06 -16.79
C PRO A 519 -19.21 22.64 -15.55
N GLU A 520 -19.08 21.34 -15.22
CA GLU A 520 -18.38 20.90 -14.01
C GLU A 520 -16.86 21.02 -14.15
N THR A 521 -16.31 20.58 -15.28
CA THR A 521 -14.92 20.83 -15.69
C THR A 521 -14.60 22.32 -15.64
N THR A 522 -15.49 23.14 -16.20
CA THR A 522 -15.33 24.59 -16.24
C THR A 522 -15.34 25.20 -14.84
N ARG A 523 -16.22 24.72 -13.95
CA ARG A 523 -16.28 25.13 -12.53
C ARG A 523 -14.98 24.78 -11.78
N LEU A 524 -14.48 23.56 -11.93
CA LEU A 524 -13.24 23.10 -11.29
C LEU A 524 -12.03 23.87 -11.81
N ALA A 525 -11.89 23.98 -13.14
CA ALA A 525 -10.81 24.72 -13.78
C ALA A 525 -10.79 26.20 -13.40
N ARG A 526 -11.97 26.83 -13.19
CA ARG A 526 -12.08 28.23 -12.75
C ARG A 526 -11.43 28.51 -11.39
N VAL A 527 -11.41 27.55 -10.47
CA VAL A 527 -10.71 27.66 -9.18
C VAL A 527 -9.19 27.73 -9.39
N VAL A 528 -8.65 26.76 -10.14
CA VAL A 528 -7.21 26.60 -10.37
C VAL A 528 -6.64 27.77 -11.20
N LEU A 529 -7.34 28.17 -12.26
CA LEU A 529 -6.88 29.18 -13.21
C LEU A 529 -7.09 30.61 -12.72
N GLY A 530 -8.05 30.86 -11.83
CA GLY A 530 -8.46 32.22 -11.45
C GLY A 530 -9.30 32.91 -12.53
N PRO A 531 -10.00 34.01 -12.18
CA PRO A 531 -11.07 34.57 -13.01
C PRO A 531 -10.58 35.10 -14.36
N VAL A 532 -9.44 35.80 -14.39
CA VAL A 532 -8.90 36.46 -15.60
C VAL A 532 -8.50 35.45 -16.66
N ILE A 533 -7.70 34.44 -16.29
CA ILE A 533 -7.24 33.38 -17.20
C ILE A 533 -8.41 32.49 -17.63
N SER A 534 -9.36 32.22 -16.73
CA SER A 534 -10.56 31.44 -17.05
C SER A 534 -11.42 32.11 -18.12
N ALA A 535 -11.62 33.42 -18.04
CA ALA A 535 -12.36 34.17 -19.06
C ALA A 535 -11.69 34.04 -20.43
N MET A 536 -10.36 34.11 -20.48
CA MET A 536 -9.59 33.94 -21.72
C MET A 536 -9.73 32.55 -22.36
N ILE A 537 -10.11 31.50 -21.60
CA ILE A 537 -10.22 30.11 -22.10
C ILE A 537 -11.68 29.71 -22.37
N PHE A 538 -12.62 30.20 -21.55
CA PHE A 538 -13.99 29.70 -21.52
C PHE A 538 -15.04 30.71 -22.00
N ASP A 539 -14.71 32.00 -22.09
CA ASP A 539 -15.66 33.07 -22.42
C ASP A 539 -15.44 33.68 -23.83
N GLN A 540 -14.69 32.97 -24.70
CA GLN A 540 -14.66 33.17 -26.16
C GLN A 540 -15.87 32.49 -26.84
#